data_AF-A0A2W4VCG1-F1
#
_entry.id   AF-A0A2W4VCG1-F1
#
_cell.length_a   1.000
_cell.length_b   1.000
_cell.length_c   1.000
_cell.angle_alpha   90.00
_cell.angle_beta   90.00
_cell.angle_gamma   90.00
#
_symmetry.space_group_name_H-M   'P 1'
#
loop_
_entity.id
_entity.type
_entity.pdbx_description
1 polymer ?
#
loop_
_entity_poly.entity_id
_entity_poly.type
_entity_poly.pdbx_seq_one_letter_code
_entity_poly.pdbx_strand_id
1 'polypeptide(L)'
;MRGVDNQPVEATLLGLTQKHVEDFTTQWQAPLIQATQEDKFWDWAFKHRITSTRDNYEGCAIECEGTTQGLMMIETQQHRTQFRPGRRLTYVSALSVA
;
A
#
# COMPACT_ATOMS: atom_id res chain seq x y z
N MET A 1 12.72 17.25 -1.96
CA MET A 1 11.41 17.40 -2.64
C MET A 1 11.66 17.43 -4.15
N ARG A 2 11.68 16.28 -4.82
CA ARG A 2 11.83 16.19 -6.29
C ARG A 2 10.44 15.98 -6.88
N GLY A 3 9.83 17.09 -7.27
CA GLY A 3 8.57 17.17 -8.02
C GLY A 3 8.57 18.40 -8.92
N VAL A 4 9.75 18.82 -9.38
CA VAL A 4 9.94 20.06 -10.15
C VAL A 4 9.87 19.78 -11.67
N ASP A 5 10.18 18.56 -12.09
CA ASP A 5 10.15 18.16 -13.50
C ASP A 5 9.16 17.01 -13.65
N ASN A 6 8.12 17.20 -14.47
CA ASN A 6 7.04 16.22 -14.76
C ASN A 6 7.54 15.01 -15.56
N GLN A 7 8.73 14.52 -15.22
CA GLN A 7 9.40 13.40 -15.86
C GLN A 7 8.94 12.10 -15.18
N PRO A 8 8.63 11.05 -15.95
CA PRO A 8 8.35 9.74 -15.38
C PRO A 8 9.59 9.24 -14.66
N VAL A 9 9.40 8.70 -13.46
CA VAL A 9 10.45 8.06 -12.67
C VAL A 9 10.17 6.56 -12.66
N GLU A 10 11.24 5.77 -12.82
CA GLU A 10 11.13 4.31 -12.76
C GLU A 10 10.90 3.85 -11.32
N ALA A 11 9.87 3.04 -11.13
CA ALA A 11 9.50 2.47 -9.85
C ALA A 11 9.15 0.99 -10.00
N THR A 12 9.34 0.22 -8.94
CA THR A 12 9.08 -1.22 -8.91
C THR A 12 7.88 -1.52 -8.01
N LEU A 13 6.94 -2.31 -8.53
CA LEU A 13 5.86 -2.88 -7.72
C LEU A 13 6.34 -4.20 -7.10
N LEU A 14 6.33 -4.28 -5.78
CA LEU A 14 6.83 -5.40 -5.00
C LEU A 14 5.75 -5.93 -4.05
N GLY A 15 5.97 -7.14 -3.53
CA GLY A 15 5.21 -7.62 -2.38
C GLY A 15 5.51 -6.79 -1.13
N LEU A 16 4.51 -6.58 -0.29
CA LEU A 16 4.68 -5.88 0.99
C LEU A 16 5.64 -6.69 1.89
N THR A 17 6.57 -6.00 2.54
CA THR A 17 7.59 -6.60 3.40
C THR A 17 7.74 -5.74 4.65
N GLN A 18 8.48 -6.26 5.63
CA GLN A 18 8.74 -5.54 6.87
C GLN A 18 9.48 -4.21 6.65
N LYS A 19 10.42 -4.15 5.70
CA LYS A 19 11.12 -2.90 5.32
C LYS A 19 10.13 -1.79 4.97
N HIS A 20 9.13 -2.11 4.14
CA HIS A 20 8.16 -1.11 3.67
C HIS A 20 7.30 -0.55 4.83
N VAL A 21 6.99 -1.39 5.83
CA VAL A 21 6.31 -0.95 7.06
C VAL A 21 7.21 -0.02 7.89
N GLU A 22 8.50 -0.36 7.99
CA GLU A 22 9.48 0.47 8.69
C GLU A 22 9.67 1.83 8.03
N ASP A 23 9.73 1.88 6.69
CA ASP A 23 9.77 3.14 5.93
C ASP A 23 8.54 4.00 6.23
N PHE A 24 7.33 3.43 6.26
CA PHE A 24 6.11 4.17 6.63
C PHE A 24 6.21 4.79 8.03
N THR A 25 6.58 3.98 9.03
CA THR A 25 6.64 4.43 10.43
C THR A 25 7.72 5.49 10.64
N THR A 26 8.88 5.32 9.99
CA THR A 26 10.05 6.17 10.24
C THR A 26 10.12 7.40 9.35
N GLN A 27 9.60 7.34 8.13
CA GLN A 27 9.75 8.41 7.12
C GLN A 27 8.43 9.11 6.81
N TRP A 28 7.28 8.41 6.83
CA TRP A 28 6.02 9.00 6.36
C TRP A 28 5.15 9.52 7.50
N GLN A 29 5.08 8.79 8.61
CA GLN A 29 4.09 9.06 9.65
C GLN A 29 4.19 10.50 10.19
N ALA A 30 5.40 11.01 10.43
CA ALA A 30 5.59 12.39 10.89
C ALA A 30 5.15 13.44 9.84
N PRO A 31 5.61 13.41 8.58
CA PRO A 31 5.09 14.26 7.51
C PRO A 31 3.57 14.17 7.32
N LEU A 32 2.99 12.97 7.33
CA LEU A 32 1.54 12.75 7.20
C LEU A 32 0.76 13.37 8.36
N ILE A 33 1.27 13.27 9.59
CA ILE A 33 0.68 13.94 10.76
C ILE A 33 0.70 15.46 10.57
N GLN A 34 1.84 16.04 10.16
CA GLN A 34 1.99 17.47 9.93
C GLN A 34 1.05 17.97 8.82
N ALA A 35 0.95 17.22 7.72
CA ALA A 35 0.07 17.50 6.60
C ALA A 35 -1.40 17.12 6.85
N THR A 36 -1.73 16.62 8.05
CA THR A 36 -3.08 16.20 8.46
C THR A 36 -3.73 15.18 7.51
N GLN A 37 -2.91 14.36 6.84
CA GLN A 37 -3.39 13.37 5.89
C GLN A 37 -4.15 12.23 6.59
N GLU A 38 -5.13 11.62 5.91
CA GLU A 38 -5.92 10.52 6.48
C GLU A 38 -5.05 9.29 6.81
N ASP A 39 -4.04 9.04 5.98
CA ASP A 39 -3.09 7.94 6.08
C ASP A 39 -2.31 7.92 7.39
N LYS A 40 -2.19 9.06 8.09
CA LYS A 40 -1.38 9.21 9.31
C LYS A 40 -1.78 8.26 10.45
N PHE A 41 -3.02 7.76 10.44
CA PHE A 41 -3.54 6.85 11.47
C PHE A 41 -3.57 5.40 11.02
N TRP A 42 -3.04 5.10 9.83
CA TRP A 42 -3.07 3.75 9.31
C TRP A 42 -2.01 2.89 9.98
N ASP A 43 -2.47 1.84 10.64
CA ASP A 43 -1.58 0.81 11.16
C ASP A 43 -1.18 -0.13 10.02
N TRP A 44 -0.05 0.16 9.37
CA TRP A 44 0.50 -0.69 8.31
C TRP A 44 1.19 -1.94 8.85
N ALA A 45 1.63 -1.96 10.12
CA ALA A 45 2.15 -3.18 10.74
C ALA A 45 1.04 -4.21 10.92
N PHE A 46 -0.15 -3.78 11.35
CA PHE A 46 -1.33 -4.63 11.40
C PHE A 46 -1.74 -5.13 10.00
N LYS A 47 -1.77 -4.24 8.99
CA LYS A 47 -2.09 -4.63 7.61
C LYS A 47 -1.10 -5.65 7.05
N HIS A 48 0.20 -5.45 7.26
CA HIS A 48 1.24 -6.39 6.85
C HIS A 48 1.06 -7.76 7.54
N ARG A 49 0.73 -7.77 8.84
CA ARG A 49 0.40 -9.03 9.53
C ARG A 49 -0.79 -9.74 8.87
N ILE A 50 -1.84 -9.01 8.48
CA ILE A 50 -3.00 -9.59 7.80
C ILE A 50 -2.60 -10.19 6.45
N THR A 51 -1.89 -9.45 5.60
CA THR A 51 -1.47 -9.92 4.27
C THR A 51 -0.49 -11.09 4.34
N SER A 52 0.29 -11.20 5.42
CA SER A 52 1.25 -12.30 5.61
C SER A 52 0.64 -13.55 6.26
N THR A 53 -0.57 -13.46 6.80
CA THR A 53 -1.23 -14.58 7.50
C THR A 53 -2.52 -15.05 6.86
N ARG A 54 -3.06 -14.31 5.89
CA ARG A 54 -4.32 -14.64 5.22
C ARG A 54 -4.15 -14.64 3.72
N ASP A 55 -4.45 -15.78 3.10
CA ASP A 55 -4.33 -15.97 1.65
C ASP A 55 -5.33 -15.12 0.85
N ASN A 56 -6.37 -14.58 1.49
CA ASN A 56 -7.36 -13.74 0.81
C ASN A 56 -6.96 -12.26 0.72
N TYR A 57 -5.79 -11.90 1.27
CA TYR A 57 -5.25 -10.56 1.19
C TYR A 57 -3.85 -10.57 0.57
N GLU A 58 -3.61 -9.61 -0.32
CA GLU A 58 -2.30 -9.36 -0.91
C GLU A 58 -1.82 -7.97 -0.48
N GLY A 59 -0.56 -7.88 -0.06
CA GLY A 59 0.10 -6.62 0.25
C GLY A 59 1.06 -6.25 -0.86
N CYS A 60 1.03 -4.99 -1.30
CA CYS A 60 1.93 -4.46 -2.30
C CYS A 60 2.63 -3.19 -1.80
N ALA A 61 3.83 -2.96 -2.29
CA ALA A 61 4.58 -1.73 -2.10
C ALA A 61 5.12 -1.22 -3.44
N ILE A 62 5.20 0.09 -3.57
CA ILE A 62 5.89 0.76 -4.69
C ILE A 62 7.21 1.27 -4.14
N GLU A 63 8.32 0.86 -4.74
CA GLU A 63 9.65 1.37 -4.41
C GLU A 63 10.22 2.21 -5.57
N CYS A 64 10.83 3.34 -5.22
CA CYS A 64 11.57 4.20 -6.14
C CYS A 64 12.91 4.54 -5.48
N GLU A 65 14.02 4.37 -6.22
CA GLU A 65 15.38 4.64 -5.71
C GLU A 65 15.68 3.94 -4.36
N GLY A 66 15.09 2.77 -4.13
CA GLY A 66 15.26 1.99 -2.89
C GLY A 66 14.44 2.47 -1.69
N THR A 67 13.57 3.46 -1.87
CA THR A 67 12.67 3.99 -0.84
C THR A 67 11.22 3.63 -1.16
N THR A 68 10.45 3.24 -0.14
CA THR A 68 9.01 3.04 -0.28
C THR A 68 8.33 4.37 -0.62
N GLN A 69 7.48 4.38 -1.65
CA GLN A 69 6.70 5.53 -2.10
C GLN A 69 5.18 5.29 -2.07
N GLY A 70 4.75 4.03 -1.98
CA GLY A 70 3.34 3.67 -1.95
C GLY A 70 3.12 2.33 -1.27
N LEU A 71 1.99 2.20 -0.59
CA LEU A 71 1.56 0.97 0.08
C LEU A 71 0.12 0.65 -0.31
N MET A 72 -0.18 -0.63 -0.56
CA MET A 72 -1.53 -1.07 -0.91
C MET A 72 -1.84 -2.42 -0.27
N MET A 73 -3.08 -2.58 0.18
CA MET A 73 -3.64 -3.85 0.63
C MET A 73 -4.87 -4.19 -0.21
N ILE A 74 -4.89 -5.39 -0.76
CA ILE A 74 -5.91 -5.87 -1.69
C ILE A 74 -6.59 -7.10 -1.11
N GLU A 75 -7.91 -7.13 -1.10
CA GLU A 75 -8.73 -8.32 -0.83
C GLU A 75 -9.05 -9.01 -2.18
N THR A 76 -8.84 -10.32 -2.30
CA THR A 76 -8.92 -11.01 -3.61
C THR A 76 -9.94 -12.15 -3.69
N GLN A 77 -10.58 -12.56 -2.59
CA GLN A 77 -11.34 -13.82 -2.57
C GLN A 77 -12.72 -13.77 -1.90
N GLN A 78 -13.04 -12.75 -1.12
CA GLN A 78 -14.23 -12.70 -0.26
C GLN A 78 -15.50 -12.38 -1.05
N HIS A 79 -15.36 -11.66 -2.16
CA HIS A 79 -16.49 -11.13 -2.90
C HIS A 79 -16.62 -11.71 -4.31
N ARG A 80 -17.86 -11.82 -4.78
CA ARG A 80 -18.20 -12.29 -6.13
C ARG A 80 -19.06 -11.26 -6.84
N THR A 81 -18.85 -11.12 -8.14
CA THR A 81 -19.66 -10.19 -8.94
C THR A 81 -21.02 -10.79 -9.26
N GLN A 82 -22.07 -9.96 -9.22
CA GLN A 82 -23.41 -10.32 -9.68
C GLN A 82 -23.53 -10.22 -11.20
N PHE A 83 -22.71 -9.39 -11.86
CA PHE A 83 -22.75 -9.17 -13.32
C PHE A 83 -22.12 -10.31 -14.12
N ARG A 84 -21.16 -11.04 -13.52
CA ARG A 84 -20.51 -12.21 -14.14
C ARG A 84 -20.37 -13.36 -13.13
N PRO A 85 -21.40 -14.21 -12.99
CA PRO A 85 -21.40 -15.32 -12.04
C PRO A 85 -20.10 -16.13 -12.07
N GLY A 86 -19.60 -16.50 -10.89
CA GLY A 86 -18.37 -17.28 -10.74
C GLY A 86 -17.07 -16.47 -10.72
N ARG A 87 -17.06 -15.21 -11.18
CA ARG A 87 -15.88 -14.34 -11.08
C ARG A 87 -15.76 -13.70 -9.69
N ARG A 88 -14.53 -13.65 -9.17
CA ARG A 88 -14.20 -12.95 -7.92
C ARG A 88 -14.03 -11.46 -8.18
N LEU A 89 -14.33 -10.67 -7.17
CA LEU A 89 -14.04 -9.24 -7.14
C LEU A 89 -12.78 -9.01 -6.31
N THR A 90 -11.99 -8.03 -6.74
CA THR A 90 -10.79 -7.58 -6.05
C THR A 90 -11.05 -6.20 -5.48
N TYR A 91 -10.76 -6.00 -4.20
CA TYR A 91 -11.01 -4.74 -3.50
C TYR A 91 -9.72 -4.15 -2.97
N VAL A 92 -9.44 -2.89 -3.32
CA VAL A 92 -8.40 -2.10 -2.65
C VAL A 92 -8.93 -1.74 -1.26
N SER A 93 -8.39 -2.41 -0.25
CA SER A 93 -8.80 -2.25 1.15
C SER A 93 -8.05 -1.13 1.86
N ALA A 94 -6.85 -0.80 1.39
CA ALA A 94 -6.05 0.35 1.83
C ALA A 94 -5.09 0.77 0.72
N LEU A 95 -4.86 2.08 0.57
CA LEU A 95 -3.90 2.70 -0.35
C LEU A 95 -3.27 3.95 0.27
N SER A 96 -1.96 3.96 0.49
CA SER A 96 -1.22 5.14 0.98
C SER A 96 -0.12 5.55 0.04
N VAL A 97 0.19 6.84 0.03
CA VAL A 97 1.26 7.45 -0.78
C VAL A 97 2.13 8.35 0.10
N ALA A 98 3.44 8.33 -0.14
CA ALA A 98 4.45 9.13 0.57
C ALA A 98 4.38 10.63 0.25
#